data_AF-A0A7K3LH30-F1
#
_entry.id   AF-A0A7K3LH30-F1
#
_cell.length_a   1.000
_cell.length_b   1.000
_cell.length_c   1.000
_cell.angle_alpha   90.00
_cell.angle_beta   90.00
_cell.angle_gamma   90.00
#
_symmetry.space_group_name_H-M   'P 1'
#
loop_
_entity.id
_entity.type
_entity.pdbx_description
1 polymer ?
#
loop_
_entity_poly.entity_id
_entity_poly.type
_entity_poly.pdbx_seq_one_letter_code
_entity_poly.pdbx_strand_id
1 'polypeptide(L)'
;MPQFGGGTLSSAALRNYALTLNAGLAPHSVYAGTITIGGLIESSDIHKANTAAGGAIPTLNPDDLAEELRQLYTTHDKAEAVVPPIG
;
A
#
# COMPACT_ATOMS: atom_id res chain seq x y z
N MET A 1 -19.83 10.66 1.25
CA MET A 1 -19.13 10.65 -0.05
C MET A 1 -19.36 9.30 -0.76
N PRO A 2 -20.50 9.10 -1.47
CA PRO A 2 -20.83 7.85 -2.16
C PRO A 2 -19.81 7.43 -3.23
N GLN A 3 -19.08 8.39 -3.80
CA GLN A 3 -18.11 8.20 -4.87
C GLN A 3 -16.90 7.33 -4.51
N PHE A 4 -16.58 7.17 -3.21
CA PHE A 4 -15.52 6.25 -2.77
C PHE A 4 -15.99 4.81 -2.66
N GLY A 5 -17.31 4.54 -2.65
CA GLY A 5 -17.86 3.19 -2.43
C GLY A 5 -17.46 2.16 -3.50
N GLY A 6 -17.32 2.59 -4.76
CA GLY A 6 -16.81 1.71 -5.82
C GLY A 6 -15.30 1.46 -5.71
N GLY A 7 -14.54 2.48 -5.31
CA GLY A 7 -13.10 2.37 -5.08
C GLY A 7 -12.77 1.46 -3.90
N THR A 8 -13.49 1.59 -2.77
CA THR A 8 -13.27 0.76 -1.58
C THR A 8 -13.56 -0.72 -1.83
N LEU A 9 -14.63 -1.03 -2.58
CA LEU A 9 -14.93 -2.42 -2.95
C LEU A 9 -13.85 -3.01 -3.87
N SER A 10 -13.39 -2.23 -4.85
CA SER A 10 -12.33 -2.65 -5.77
C SER A 10 -11.00 -2.88 -5.03
N SER A 11 -10.65 -1.99 -4.10
CA SER A 11 -9.46 -2.14 -3.24
C SER A 11 -9.56 -3.37 -2.34
N ALA A 12 -10.74 -3.65 -1.75
CA ALA A 12 -10.96 -4.85 -0.94
C ALA A 12 -10.84 -6.12 -1.78
N ALA A 13 -11.36 -6.12 -3.01
CA ALA A 13 -11.21 -7.24 -3.94
C ALA A 13 -9.74 -7.47 -4.32
N LEU A 14 -8.98 -6.41 -4.62
CA LEU A 14 -7.56 -6.49 -4.92
C LEU A 14 -6.74 -7.05 -3.74
N ARG A 15 -7.03 -6.58 -2.52
CA ARG A 15 -6.43 -7.13 -1.29
C ARG A 15 -6.68 -8.62 -1.14
N ASN A 16 -7.93 -9.05 -1.28
CA ASN A 16 -8.29 -10.48 -1.18
C ASN A 16 -7.66 -11.33 -2.29
N TYR A 17 -7.54 -10.78 -3.51
CA TYR A 17 -6.86 -11.44 -4.61
C TYR A 17 -5.38 -11.67 -4.30
N ALA A 18 -4.66 -10.65 -3.80
CA ALA A 18 -3.26 -10.77 -3.42
C ALA A 18 -3.03 -11.81 -2.32
N LEU A 19 -3.88 -11.83 -1.28
CA LEU A 19 -3.81 -12.83 -0.21
C LEU A 19 -4.05 -14.25 -0.72
N THR A 20 -5.03 -14.42 -1.61
CA THR A 20 -5.34 -15.73 -2.22
C THR A 20 -4.21 -16.18 -3.15
N LEU A 21 -3.62 -15.26 -3.91
CA LEU A 21 -2.50 -15.51 -4.79
C LEU A 21 -1.26 -15.95 -4.00
N ASN A 22 -0.96 -15.27 -2.88
CA ASN A 22 0.13 -15.67 -1.98
C ASN A 22 -0.02 -17.13 -1.52
N ALA A 23 -1.21 -17.49 -1.02
CA ALA A 23 -1.49 -18.84 -0.55
C ALA A 23 -1.41 -19.89 -1.68
N GLY A 24 -1.94 -19.58 -2.87
CA GLY A 24 -1.92 -20.48 -4.02
C GLY A 24 -0.53 -20.69 -4.63
N LEU A 25 0.36 -19.71 -4.48
CA LEU A 25 1.73 -19.77 -5.00
C LEU A 25 2.75 -20.36 -4.03
N ALA A 26 2.39 -20.54 -2.75
CA ALA A 26 3.28 -21.12 -1.74
C ALA A 26 3.91 -22.48 -2.15
N PRO A 27 3.18 -23.43 -2.77
CA PRO A 27 3.78 -24.70 -3.24
C PRO A 27 4.80 -24.53 -4.36
N HIS A 28 4.78 -23.40 -5.07
CA HIS A 28 5.67 -23.08 -6.19
C HIS A 28 6.89 -22.25 -5.76
N SER A 29 7.05 -22.01 -4.44
CA SER A 29 8.10 -21.13 -3.90
C SER A 29 8.09 -19.71 -4.50
N VAL A 30 6.91 -19.23 -4.92
CA VAL A 30 6.71 -17.86 -5.40
C VAL A 30 5.98 -17.06 -4.33
N TYR A 31 6.53 -15.90 -3.99
CA TYR A 31 5.95 -14.98 -3.03
C TYR A 31 5.18 -13.85 -3.72
N ALA A 32 3.95 -13.60 -3.25
CA ALA A 32 3.14 -12.46 -3.68
C ALA A 32 2.72 -11.66 -2.45
N GLY A 33 3.26 -10.47 -2.26
CA GLY A 33 2.92 -9.57 -1.14
C GLY A 33 2.13 -8.36 -1.62
N THR A 34 1.39 -7.74 -0.71
CA THR A 34 0.75 -6.43 -0.95
C THR A 34 1.06 -5.46 0.17
N ILE A 35 1.20 -4.17 -0.17
CA ILE A 35 1.35 -3.09 0.79
C ILE A 35 0.23 -2.07 0.60
N THR A 36 -0.46 -1.74 1.69
CA THR A 36 -1.49 -0.70 1.70
C THR A 36 -0.91 0.58 2.28
N ILE A 37 -0.93 1.65 1.50
CA ILE A 37 -0.35 2.95 1.85
C ILE A 37 -1.47 3.90 2.24
N GLY A 38 -1.42 4.40 3.48
CA GLY A 38 -2.48 5.26 4.05
C GLY A 38 -2.25 6.76 3.94
N GLY A 39 -1.14 7.21 3.36
CA GLY A 39 -0.78 8.63 3.20
C GLY A 39 -0.20 8.95 1.81
N LEU A 40 0.10 10.23 1.56
CA LEU A 40 0.75 10.66 0.33
C LEU A 40 2.24 10.35 0.37
N ILE A 41 2.80 9.73 -0.65
CA ILE A 41 4.26 9.56 -0.70
C ILE A 41 4.90 10.93 -0.95
N GLU A 42 5.85 11.32 -0.11
CA GLU A 42 6.58 12.58 -0.26
C GLU A 42 7.23 12.67 -1.65
N SER A 43 7.29 13.87 -2.20
CA SER A 43 7.78 14.14 -3.56
C SER A 43 7.00 13.50 -4.72
N SER A 44 5.91 12.74 -4.45
CA SER A 44 5.01 12.24 -5.50
C SER A 44 4.22 13.36 -6.18
N ASP A 45 3.67 13.08 -7.36
CA ASP A 45 2.89 14.08 -8.11
C ASP A 45 1.60 14.47 -7.37
N ILE A 46 0.96 13.51 -6.67
CA ILE A 46 -0.21 13.79 -5.84
C ILE A 46 0.19 14.61 -4.61
N HIS A 47 1.35 14.32 -3.99
CA HIS A 47 1.88 15.15 -2.90
C HIS A 47 2.11 16.60 -3.37
N LYS A 48 2.79 16.80 -4.50
CA LYS A 48 3.03 18.15 -5.06
C LYS A 48 1.72 18.89 -5.37
N ALA A 49 0.76 18.20 -5.98
CA ALA A 49 -0.55 18.78 -6.30
C ALA A 49 -1.35 19.13 -5.03
N ASN A 50 -1.34 18.25 -4.03
CA ASN A 50 -2.00 18.49 -2.75
C ASN A 50 -1.36 19.68 -2.01
N THR A 51 -0.03 19.75 -1.97
CA THR A 51 0.70 20.85 -1.33
C THR A 51 0.46 22.17 -2.03
N ALA A 52 0.45 22.21 -3.37
CA ALA A 52 0.12 23.40 -4.14
C ALA A 52 -1.33 23.89 -3.90
N ALA A 53 -2.25 22.96 -3.61
CA ALA A 53 -3.63 23.26 -3.22
C ALA A 53 -3.80 23.63 -1.73
N GLY A 54 -2.72 23.67 -0.95
CA GLY A 54 -2.76 23.94 0.49
C GLY A 54 -3.38 22.81 1.33
N GLY A 55 -3.42 21.59 0.80
CA GLY A 55 -3.99 20.43 1.48
C GLY A 55 -3.09 19.88 2.58
N ALA A 56 -3.69 19.43 3.68
CA ALA A 56 -2.99 18.91 4.86
C ALA A 56 -3.06 17.38 4.99
N ILE A 57 -3.08 16.66 3.86
CA ILE A 57 -3.08 15.19 3.89
C ILE A 57 -1.71 14.71 4.41
N PRO A 58 -1.69 13.80 5.40
CA PRO A 58 -0.45 13.20 5.89
C PRO A 58 0.43 12.62 4.78
N THR A 59 1.74 12.83 4.89
CA THR A 59 2.73 12.35 3.94
C THR A 59 3.51 11.17 4.51
N LEU A 60 4.17 10.38 3.66
CA LEU A 60 5.03 9.25 4.04
C LEU A 60 6.39 9.43 3.37
N ASN A 61 7.45 9.15 4.10
CA ASN A 61 8.80 9.17 3.56
C ASN A 61 8.97 7.97 2.58
N PRO A 62 9.42 8.22 1.33
CA PRO A 62 9.66 7.15 0.37
C PRO A 62 10.72 6.14 0.81
N ASP A 63 11.72 6.57 1.59
CA ASP A 63 12.79 5.68 2.05
C ASP A 63 12.27 4.67 3.10
N ASP A 64 11.42 5.14 4.02
CA ASP A 64 10.77 4.27 5.02
C ASP A 64 9.84 3.26 4.32
N LEU A 65 9.09 3.70 3.30
CA LEU A 65 8.24 2.83 2.50
C LEU A 65 9.06 1.78 1.72
N ALA A 66 10.21 2.17 1.17
CA ALA A 66 11.11 1.26 0.47
C ALA A 66 11.68 0.20 1.40
N GLU A 67 12.03 0.57 2.64
CA GLU A 67 12.50 -0.37 3.64
C GLU A 67 11.40 -1.35 4.07
N GLU A 68 10.17 -0.90 4.29
CA GLU A 68 9.02 -1.78 4.56
C GLU A 68 8.76 -2.77 3.43
N LEU A 69 8.79 -2.30 2.18
CA LEU A 69 8.67 -3.16 0.99
C LEU A 69 9.80 -4.19 0.93
N ARG A 70 11.04 -3.76 1.21
CA ARG A 70 12.21 -4.65 1.24
C ARG A 70 12.03 -5.71 2.30
N GLN A 71 11.63 -5.35 3.52
CA GLN A 71 11.42 -6.29 4.62
C GLN A 71 10.34 -7.32 4.31
N LEU A 72 9.21 -6.86 3.75
CA LEU A 72 8.11 -7.73 3.33
C LEU A 72 8.59 -8.75 2.29
N TYR A 73 9.35 -8.29 1.29
CA TYR A 73 9.92 -9.14 0.25
C TYR A 73 11.08 -10.03 0.71
N THR A 74 11.87 -9.64 1.71
CA THR A 74 13.00 -10.50 2.14
C THR A 74 12.58 -11.55 3.16
N THR A 75 11.58 -11.24 3.99
CA THR A 75 11.19 -12.10 5.12
C THR A 75 10.17 -13.16 4.70
N HIS A 76 9.26 -12.81 3.79
CA HIS A 76 8.17 -13.67 3.32
C HIS A 76 7.30 -14.27 4.46
N ASP A 77 7.28 -13.67 5.65
CA ASP A 77 6.53 -14.15 6.82
C ASP A 77 5.05 -13.73 6.79
N LYS A 78 4.74 -12.67 6.06
CA LYS A 78 3.41 -12.09 5.93
C LYS A 78 3.08 -11.85 4.46
N ALA A 79 1.80 -11.95 4.10
CA ALA A 79 1.31 -11.64 2.76
C ALA A 79 0.91 -10.17 2.57
N GLU A 80 0.82 -9.41 3.67
CA GLU A 80 0.36 -8.02 3.67
C GLU A 80 1.11 -7.17 4.70
N ALA A 81 1.37 -5.91 4.34
CA ALA A 81 1.75 -4.83 5.24
C ALA A 81 0.80 -3.63 5.07
N VAL A 82 0.56 -2.90 6.16
CA VAL A 82 -0.21 -1.66 6.15
C VAL A 82 0.66 -0.55 6.72
N VAL A 83 0.91 0.48 5.92
CA VAL A 83 1.66 1.67 6.33
C VAL A 83 0.63 2.77 6.63
N PRO A 84 0.31 3.01 7.91
CA PRO A 84 -0.62 4.07 8.28
C PRO A 84 -0.02 5.43 7.93
N PRO A 85 -0.85 6.46 7.68
CA PRO A 85 -0.33 7.82 7.59
C PRO A 85 0.37 8.19 8.91
N ILE A 86 1.53 8.86 8.83
CA ILE A 86 2.13 9.48 10.02
C ILE A 86 1.26 10.68 10.43
N GLY A 87 0.73 10.62 11.65
CA GLY A 87 -0.07 11.69 12.27
C GLY A 87 0.77 12.57 13.18
#